data_AF-B8BDH6-F1
#
_entry.id   AF-B8BDH6-F1
#
_cell.length_a   1.000
_cell.length_b   1.000
_cell.length_c   1.000
_cell.angle_alpha   90.00
_cell.angle_beta   90.00
_cell.angle_gamma   90.00
#
_symmetry.space_group_name_H-M   'P 1'
#
loop_
_entity.id
_entity.type
_entity.pdbx_description
1 polymer ?
#
loop_
_entity_poly.entity_id
_entity_poly.type
_entity_poly.pdbx_seq_one_letter_code
_entity_poly.pdbx_strand_id
1 'polypeptide(L)' 'MCPGYNLGLKVIQLTLANLLHAFSWCLPDGVTAGELSMEEIFGLTMPRKIPLLAVKPRLPDHLYAEP' A
#
# COMPACT_ATOMS: atom_id res chain seq x y z
N MET A 1 -5.05 -25.19 -9.98
CA MET A 1 -4.25 -24.06 -10.52
C MET A 1 -5.17 -22.85 -10.65
N CYS A 2 -4.79 -21.67 -10.16
CA CYS A 2 -5.65 -20.49 -10.19
C CYS A 2 -5.74 -19.92 -11.62
N PRO A 3 -6.94 -19.80 -12.22
CA PRO A 3 -7.09 -19.27 -13.58
C PRO A 3 -6.63 -17.80 -13.69
N GLY A 4 -6.68 -17.06 -12.58
CA GLY A 4 -6.22 -15.68 -12.50
C GLY A 4 -4.72 -15.50 -12.28
N TYR A 5 -3.90 -16.55 -12.21
CA TYR A 5 -2.49 -16.45 -11.78
C TYR A 5 -1.68 -15.40 -12.57
N ASN A 6 -1.70 -15.49 -13.91
CA ASN A 6 -0.95 -14.56 -14.76
C ASN A 6 -1.46 -13.12 -14.69
N LEU A 7 -2.79 -12.94 -14.61
CA LEU A 7 -3.39 -11.62 -14.48
C LEU A 7 -3.05 -11.01 -13.12
N GLY A 8 -3.20 -11.79 -12.05
CA GLY A 8 -2.89 -11.37 -10.68
C GLY A 8 -1.45 -10.90 -10.54
N LEU A 9 -0.49 -11.62 -11.12
CA LEU A 9 0.92 -11.21 -11.09
C LEU A 9 1.14 -9.86 -11.78
N LYS A 10 0.53 -9.64 -12.95
CA LYS A 10 0.61 -8.35 -13.67
C LYS A 10 -0.02 -7.21 -12.88
N VAL A 11 -1.17 -7.45 -12.26
CA VAL A 11 -1.86 -6.45 -11.43
C VAL A 11 -1.01 -6.09 -10.21
N ILE A 12 -0.44 -7.08 -9.52
CA ILE A 12 0.44 -6.85 -8.36
C ILE A 12 1.66 -6.02 -8.77
N GLN A 13 2.32 -6.38 -9.88
CA GLN A 13 3.49 -5.65 -10.38
C GLN A 13 3.17 -4.20 -10.74
N LEU A 14 2.08 -3.96 -11.47
CA LEU A 14 1.64 -2.62 -11.85
C LEU A 14 1.26 -1.78 -10.63
N THR A 15 0.51 -2.37 -9.70
CA THR A 15 0.07 -1.70 -8.47
C THR A 15 1.28 -1.30 -7.64
N LEU A 16 2.23 -2.22 -7.44
CA LEU A 16 3.44 -1.92 -6.69
C LEU A 16 4.29 -0.85 -7.37
N ALA A 17 4.45 -0.91 -8.69
CA ALA A 17 5.17 0.12 -9.45
C ALA A 17 4.54 1.50 -9.28
N ASN A 18 3.22 1.60 -9.37
CA ASN A 18 2.49 2.85 -9.18
C ASN A 18 2.63 3.38 -7.75
N LEU A 19 2.47 2.55 -6.73
CA LEU A 19 2.61 2.97 -5.33
C LEU A 19 4.05 3.40 -5.03
N LEU A 20 5.04 2.63 -5.48
CA LEU A 20 6.45 2.98 -5.32
C LEU A 20 6.76 4.30 -6.01
N HIS A 21 6.24 4.53 -7.22
CA HIS A 21 6.47 5.74 -8.00
C HIS A 21 5.71 6.97 -7.50
N ALA A 22 4.50 6.83 -6.97
CA ALA A 22 3.66 7.97 -6.62
C ALA A 22 3.94 8.55 -5.22
N PHE A 23 4.53 7.77 -4.32
CA PHE A 23 4.70 8.16 -2.91
C PHE A 23 6.17 8.22 -2.48
N SER A 24 6.43 9.10 -1.53
CA SER A 24 7.59 9.06 -0.65
C SER A 24 7.22 8.24 0.57
N TRP A 25 7.87 7.09 0.73
CA TRP A 25 7.55 6.11 1.76
C TRP A 25 8.28 6.46 3.05
N CYS A 26 7.53 6.91 4.04
CA CYS A 26 7.98 7.13 5.40
C CYS A 26 6.87 6.72 6.37
N LEU A 27 7.23 6.46 7.62
CA LEU A 27 6.24 6.22 8.66
C LEU A 27 5.55 7.54 9.04
N PRO A 28 4.29 7.48 9.53
CA PRO A 28 3.63 8.65 10.08
C PRO A 28 4.45 9.27 11.22
N ASP A 29 4.32 10.58 11.41
CA ASP A 29 5.05 11.29 12.45
C ASP A 29 4.81 10.65 13.83
N GLY A 30 5.90 10.38 14.54
CA GLY A 30 5.87 9.74 15.86
C GLY A 30 5.69 8.23 15.86
N VAL A 31 5.56 7.57 14.70
CA VAL A 31 5.47 6.10 14.61
C VAL A 31 6.84 5.49 14.31
N THR A 32 7.25 4.55 15.15
CA THR A 32 8.46 3.75 14.96
C THR A 32 8.15 2.41 14.29
N ALA A 33 9.17 1.78 13.70
CA ALA A 33 8.99 0.50 13.01
C ALA A 33 8.48 -0.63 13.95
N GLY A 34 8.81 -0.57 15.24
CA GLY A 34 8.38 -1.56 16.23
C GLY A 34 6.91 -1.45 16.62
N GLU A 35 6.27 -0.31 16.34
CA GLU A 35 4.85 -0.07 16.61
C GLU A 35 3.94 -0.54 15.46
N LEU A 36 4.53 -0.96 14.33
CA LEU A 36 3.78 -1.52 13.22
C LEU A 36 3.28 -2.92 13.54
N SER A 37 1.96 -3.09 13.59
CA SER A 37 1.36 -4.41 13.78
C SER A 37 1.51 -5.26 12.52
N MET A 38 2.15 -6.43 12.70
CA MET A 38 2.26 -7.45 11.67
C MET A 38 1.17 -8.54 11.80
N GLU A 39 0.15 -8.31 12.65
CA GLU A 39 -0.97 -9.23 12.80
C GLU A 39 -1.87 -9.24 11.56
N GLU A 40 -2.52 -10.37 11.32
CA GLU A 40 -3.45 -10.58 10.21
C GLU A 40 -4.83 -10.97 10.75
N ILE A 41 -5.88 -10.63 10.00
CA ILE A 41 -7.23 -11.12 10.29
C ILE A 41 -7.34 -12.50 9.66
N PHE A 42 -7.64 -13.51 10.48
CA PHE A 42 -7.82 -14.87 9.98
C PHE A 42 -9.01 -14.96 9.01
N GLY A 43 -8.80 -15.60 7.85
CA GLY A 43 -9.83 -15.75 6.83
C GLY A 43 -9.26 -16.21 5.48
N LEU A 44 -10.10 -16.20 4.45
CA LEU A 44 -9.73 -16.70 3.11
C LEU A 44 -8.56 -15.93 2.45
N THR A 45 -8.45 -14.63 2.74
CA THR A 45 -7.47 -13.73 2.11
C THR A 45 -6.42 -13.16 3.08
N MET A 46 -6.58 -13.42 4.39
CA MET A 46 -5.66 -13.01 5.47
C MET A 46 -5.10 -11.59 5.35
N PRO A 47 -5.93 -10.53 5.30
CA PRO A 47 -5.42 -9.16 5.24
C PRO A 47 -4.76 -8.76 6.56
N ARG A 48 -3.86 -7.77 6.51
CA ARG A 48 -3.33 -7.11 7.72
C ARG A 48 -4.46 -6.64 8.62
N LYS A 49 -4.31 -6.86 9.92
CA LYS A 49 -5.26 -6.37 10.93
C LYS A 49 -5.28 -4.85 11.04
N ILE A 50 -4.10 -4.23 10.90
CA ILE A 50 -3.95 -2.78 10.83
C ILE A 50 -3.34 -2.43 9.48
N PRO A 51 -4.01 -1.66 8.61
CA PRO A 51 -3.47 -1.23 7.33
C PRO A 51 -2.19 -0.40 7.49
N LEU A 52 -1.24 -0.55 6.56
CA LEU A 52 -0.08 0.32 6.48
C LEU A 52 -0.47 1.65 5.83
N LEU A 53 0.08 2.74 6.35
CA LEU A 53 -0.15 4.08 5.83
C LEU A 53 1.10 4.55 5.05
N ALA A 54 0.88 5.03 3.83
CA ALA A 54 1.86 5.77 3.05
C ALA A 54 1.60 7.27 3.26
N VAL A 55 2.62 8.04 3.62
CA VAL A 55 2.41 9.34 4.26
C VAL A 55 2.42 10.51 3.30
N LYS A 56 3.15 10.43 2.18
CA LYS A 56 3.35 11.62 1.33
C LYS A 56 3.33 11.32 -0.18
N PRO A 57 2.31 11.79 -0.92
CA PRO A 57 2.38 11.86 -2.39
C PRO A 57 3.60 12.68 -2.84
N ARG A 58 4.22 12.29 -3.95
CA ARG A 58 5.38 13.04 -4.47
C ARG A 58 4.98 14.31 -5.22
N LEU A 59 3.79 14.33 -5.81
CA LEU A 59 3.28 15.48 -6.53
C LEU A 59 2.70 16.51 -5.54
N PRO A 60 2.75 17.81 -5.88
CA PRO A 60 2.13 18.85 -5.07
C PRO A 60 0.62 18.66 -4.87
N ASP A 61 0.13 19.04 -3.68
CA ASP A 61 -1.27 18.85 -3.28
C ASP A 61 -2.29 19.51 -4.24
N HIS A 62 -1.93 20.65 -4.85
CA HIS A 62 -2.80 21.36 -5.79
C HIS A 62 -3.11 20.56 -7.06
N LEU A 63 -2.33 19.52 -7.37
CA LEU A 63 -2.61 18.60 -8.49
C LEU A 63 -3.65 17.52 -8.13
N TYR A 64 -3.98 17.38 -6.84
CA TYR A 64 -4.99 16.45 -6.34
C TYR A 64 -6.26 17.15 -5.85
N ALA A 65 -6.26 18.49 -5.76
CA ALA A 65 -7.45 19.25 -5.44
C ALA A 65 -8.48 19.10 -6.57
N GLU A 66 -9.72 18.74 -6.22
CA GLU A 66 -10.83 18.79 -7.17
C GLU A 66 -11.16 20.26 -7.52
N PRO A 67 -11.57 20.55 -8.77
CA PRO A 67 -11.88 21.90 -9.23
C PRO A 67 -13.07 22.56 -8.54
#